data_AF-A0A0P9LAR6-F1
#
_entry.id   AF-A0A0P9LAR6-F1
#
_cell.length_a   1.000
_cell.length_b   1.000
_cell.length_c   1.000
_cell.angle_alpha   90.00
_cell.angle_beta   90.00
_cell.angle_gamma   90.00
#
_symmetry.space_group_name_H-M   'P 1'
#
loop_
_entity.id
_entity.type
_entity.pdbx_description
1 polymer ?
#
loop_
_entity_poly.entity_id
_entity_poly.type
_entity_poly.pdbx_seq_one_letter_code
_entity_poly.pdbx_strand_id
1 'polypeptide(L)' 'MLLSLEPRGQQSRAMLWCSPLLAAVLTLVCGSLLFIGLGLDPWVTLHTLLIAPVSDL' A
#
# COMPACT_ATOMS: atom_id res chain seq x y z
N MET A 1 -23.03 21.59 11.61
CA MET A 1 -22.14 20.43 11.46
C MET A 1 -21.52 20.50 10.08
N LEU A 2 -20.18 20.52 9.98
CA LEU A 2 -19.47 20.87 8.73
C LEU A 2 -19.35 19.73 7.71
N LEU A 3 -19.69 18.49 8.08
CA LEU A 3 -19.65 17.33 7.19
C LEU A 3 -20.85 16.42 7.47
N SER A 4 -21.77 16.33 6.51
CA SER A 4 -22.87 15.35 6.50
C SER A 4 -22.45 14.18 5.64
N LEU A 5 -22.37 12.97 6.21
CA LEU A 5 -22.08 11.76 5.44
C LEU A 5 -23.36 11.31 4.73
N GLU A 6 -23.42 11.56 3.42
CA GLU A 6 -24.48 11.02 2.57
C GLU A 6 -24.21 9.52 2.31
N PRO A 7 -25.19 8.63 2.53
CA PRO A 7 -25.04 7.23 2.19
C PRO A 7 -24.71 7.10 0.69
N ARG A 8 -23.64 6.37 0.38
CA ARG A 8 -23.21 6.15 -1.01
C ARG A 8 -24.28 5.33 -1.73
N GLY A 9 -25.11 6.00 -2.53
CA GLY A 9 -26.23 5.38 -3.25
C GLY A 9 -25.84 4.25 -4.20
N GLN A 10 -24.59 4.20 -4.66
CA GLN A 10 -24.02 3.03 -5.33
C GLN A 10 -22.53 2.86 -4.99
N GLN A 11 -22.12 1.60 -4.78
CA GLN A 11 -20.73 1.24 -4.62
C GLN A 11 -20.00 1.33 -5.96
N SER A 12 -18.94 2.12 -6.02
CA SER A 12 -18.11 2.22 -7.23
C SER A 12 -17.35 0.92 -7.46
N ARG A 13 -17.76 0.16 -8.47
CA ARG A 13 -17.12 -1.10 -8.87
C ARG A 13 -15.67 -0.91 -9.32
N ALA A 14 -15.35 0.24 -9.93
CA ALA A 14 -13.98 0.56 -10.30
C ALA A 14 -13.11 0.81 -9.05
N MET A 15 -13.62 1.60 -8.09
CA MET A 15 -12.88 1.88 -6.84
C MET A 15 -12.71 0.66 -5.95
N LEU A 16 -13.54 -0.38 -6.08
CA LEU A 16 -13.34 -1.64 -5.36
C LEU A 16 -11.99 -2.31 -5.66
N TRP A 17 -11.50 -2.17 -6.90
CA TRP A 17 -10.22 -2.75 -7.34
C TRP A 17 -9.10 -1.72 -7.38
N CYS A 18 -9.41 -0.49 -7.77
CA CYS A 18 -8.40 0.57 -7.80
C CYS A 18 -7.92 0.95 -6.39
N SER A 19 -8.79 0.91 -5.37
CA SER A 19 -8.37 1.29 -4.02
C SER A 19 -7.34 0.34 -3.40
N PRO A 20 -7.48 -1.01 -3.41
CA PRO A 20 -6.43 -1.88 -2.88
C PRO A 20 -5.15 -1.81 -3.70
N LEU A 21 -5.25 -1.68 -5.03
CA LEU A 21 -4.07 -1.57 -5.89
C LEU A 21 -3.29 -0.28 -5.60
N LEU A 22 -3.99 0.85 -5.52
CA LEU A 22 -3.37 2.14 -5.25
C LEU A 22 -2.78 2.17 -3.83
N ALA A 23 -3.48 1.60 -2.86
CA ALA A 23 -2.96 1.44 -1.50
C ALA A 23 -1.66 0.63 -1.50
N ALA A 24 -1.63 -0.54 -2.15
CA ALA A 24 -0.43 -1.37 -2.22
C ALA A 24 0.75 -0.63 -2.86
N VAL A 25 0.54 0.08 -3.98
CA VAL A 25 1.58 0.86 -4.64
C VAL A 25 2.09 1.97 -3.74
N LEU A 26 1.21 2.75 -3.12
CA LEU A 26 1.62 3.82 -2.21
C LEU A 26 2.40 3.26 -1.00
N THR A 27 1.97 2.13 -0.45
CA THR A 27 2.66 1.47 0.66
C THR A 27 4.09 1.08 0.26
N LEU A 28 4.27 0.46 -0.91
CA LEU A 28 5.59 0.09 -1.41
C LEU A 28 6.49 1.31 -1.66
N VAL A 29 5.93 2.38 -2.23
CA VAL A 29 6.67 3.64 -2.47
C VAL A 29 7.10 4.26 -1.15
N CYS A 30 6.19 4.37 -0.18
CA CYS A 30 6.48 4.95 1.12
C CYS A 30 7.54 4.15 1.89
N GLY A 31 7.41 2.82 1.91
CA GLY A 31 8.43 1.94 2.50
C GLY A 31 9.78 2.06 1.81
N SER A 32 9.80 2.13 0.47
CA SER A 32 11.03 2.32 -0.30
C SER A 32 11.73 3.64 0.07
N LEU A 33 10.97 4.74 0.15
CA LEU A 33 11.50 6.05 0.54
C LEU A 33 12.07 6.04 1.96
N LEU A 34 11.42 5.34 2.90
CA LEU A 34 11.93 5.16 4.26
C LEU A 34 13.28 4.42 4.26
N PHE A 35 13.40 3.31 3.52
CA PHE A 35 14.66 2.55 3.45
C PHE A 35 15.78 3.30 2.75
N ILE A 36 15.47 4.06 1.70
CA ILE A 36 16.43 4.96 1.05
C ILE A 36 16.94 6.00 2.06
N GLY A 37 16.05 6.58 2.88
CA GLY A 37 16.43 7.53 3.93
C GLY A 37 17.32 6.92 5.01
N LEU A 38 17.26 5.60 5.21
CA LEU A 38 18.12 4.84 6.12
C LEU A 38 19.44 4.39 5.47
N GLY A 39 19.66 4.67 4.18
CA GLY A 39 20.84 4.22 3.44
C GLY A 39 20.83 2.74 3.08
N LEU A 40 19.64 2.12 3.07
CA LEU A 40 19.44 0.71 2.74
C LEU A 40 18.89 0.56 1.32
N ASP A 41 19.26 -0.52 0.65
CA ASP A 41 18.69 -0.86 -0.66
C ASP A 41 17.21 -1.24 -0.49
N PRO A 42 16.25 -0.47 -1.07
CA PRO A 42 14.83 -0.69 -0.86
C PRO A 42 14.37 -2.02 -1.45
N TRP A 43 14.98 -2.46 -2.56
CA TRP A 43 14.65 -3.72 -3.20
C TRP A 43 14.96 -4.93 -2.31
N VAL A 44 16.16 -4.95 -1.73
CA VAL A 44 16.57 -6.01 -0.80
C VAL A 44 15.71 -5.98 0.44
N THR A 45 15.50 -4.80 1.02
CA THR A 45 14.79 -4.65 2.30
C THR A 45 13.29 -4.96 2.18
N LEU A 46 12.64 -4.57 1.08
CA LEU A 46 11.26 -4.95 0.83
C LEU A 46 11.13 -6.46 0.58
N HIS A 47 12.06 -7.06 -0.17
CA HIS A 47 12.04 -8.51 -0.41
C HIS A 47 12.23 -9.31 0.89
N THR A 48 13.17 -8.92 1.74
CA THR A 48 13.42 -9.61 3.01
C THR A 48 12.25 -9.49 3.99
N LEU A 49 11.52 -8.37 3.98
CA LEU A 49 10.38 -8.16 4.87
C LEU A 49 9.07 -8.77 4.36
N LEU A 50 8.82 -8.70 3.05
CA LEU A 50 7.53 -9.09 2.48
C LEU A 50 7.54 -10.49 1.85
N ILE A 51 8.67 -10.95 1.32
CA ILE A 51 8.75 -12.14 0.48
C ILE A 51 9.47 -13.28 1.21
N ALA A 52 10.66 -13.01 1.75
CA ALA A 52 11.46 -14.05 2.41
C ALA A 52 10.72 -14.86 3.50
N PRO A 53 9.88 -14.28 4.38
CA PRO A 53 9.17 -15.04 5.41
C PRO A 53 8.08 -15.97 4.85
N VAL A 54 7.58 -15.66 3.66
CA VAL A 54 6.49 -16.43 3.00
C VAL A 54 7.08 -17.51 2.10
N SER A 55 8.25 -17.27 1.52
CA SER A 55 8.95 -18.22 0.64
C SER A 55 9.61 -19.37 1.37
N ASP A 56 9.74 -19.30 2.70
CA ASP A 56 10.32 -20.35 3.56
C ASP A 56 9.26 -21.39 4.02
N LEU A 57 8.01 -21.25 3.58
CA LEU A 57 6.91 -22.20 3.79
C LEU A 57 6.83 -23.26 2.67
#